data_AF-A0A9P5YQ96-F1
#
_entry.id   AF-A0A9P5YQ96-F1
#
_cell.length_a   1.000
_cell.length_b   1.000
_cell.length_c   1.000
_cell.angle_alpha   90.00
_cell.angle_beta   90.00
_cell.angle_gamma   90.00
#
_symmetry.space_group_name_H-M   'P 1'
#
loop_
_entity.id
_entity.type
_entity.pdbx_description
1 polymer ?
#
loop_
_entity_poly.entity_id
_entity_poly.type
_entity_poly.pdbx_seq_one_letter_code
_entity_poly.pdbx_strand_id
1 'polypeptide(L)'
;MAAQKEERGTRTQHRRQAALALVAFLILSGLDAKCLMCCAMTCRYIYDVVENSPNLRLIIESHFTGFEVSGNTSSTQSFPDNILRTFERCRRAWTSPRWDKSLSLHLENLNMIYFYRSGTLCGQEGNYTEITPLRADSPFSNIATGKTIKRTFQRQFTFREGHNWVDPSQDLLVLVSDNEVPVSFNETRIIRIHLRTLSTDDLHPRAMQPFLRLIVPPNEESNEIHGARVQIARNVLMIHFNTVPQPWNFDKKMRVVIWDWTTSDLVLDSASSTI
;
A
#
# COMPACT_ATOMS: atom_id res chain seq x y z
N MET A 1 10.70 -16.80 62.43
CA MET A 1 10.88 -18.04 61.66
C MET A 1 9.71 -18.37 60.72
N ALA A 2 8.45 -18.07 61.06
CA ALA A 2 7.29 -18.29 60.18
C ALA A 2 7.29 -17.41 58.91
N ALA A 3 7.61 -16.10 59.04
CA ALA A 3 7.63 -15.16 57.91
C ALA A 3 8.63 -15.53 56.79
N GLN A 4 9.80 -16.09 57.14
CA GLN A 4 10.80 -16.54 56.15
C GLN A 4 10.37 -17.79 55.37
N LYS A 5 9.45 -18.60 55.90
CA LYS A 5 8.95 -19.81 55.22
C LYS A 5 7.88 -19.44 54.18
N GLU A 6 7.10 -18.41 54.45
CA GLU A 6 6.04 -17.90 53.56
C GLU A 6 6.63 -17.18 52.33
N GLU A 7 7.68 -16.37 52.49
CA GLU A 7 8.40 -15.73 51.38
C GLU A 7 9.07 -16.72 50.39
N ARG A 8 9.50 -17.90 50.86
CA ARG A 8 10.09 -18.93 49.98
C ARG A 8 9.03 -19.63 49.13
N GLY A 9 7.82 -19.80 49.65
CA GLY A 9 6.70 -20.41 48.92
C GLY A 9 6.24 -19.56 47.75
N THR A 10 6.02 -18.27 47.98
CA THR A 10 5.53 -17.32 46.97
C THR A 10 6.52 -17.15 45.81
N ARG A 11 7.82 -17.02 46.09
CA ARG A 11 8.87 -16.92 45.05
C ARG A 11 8.93 -18.16 44.14
N THR A 12 8.74 -19.34 44.70
CA THR A 12 8.81 -20.60 43.94
C THR A 12 7.60 -20.74 43.01
N GLN A 13 6.42 -20.33 43.49
CA GLN A 13 5.20 -20.31 42.69
C GLN A 13 5.28 -19.31 41.53
N HIS A 14 5.78 -18.09 41.77
CA HIS A 14 5.98 -17.09 40.71
C HIS A 14 6.94 -17.57 39.61
N ARG A 15 8.05 -18.23 39.97
CA ARG A 15 9.01 -18.76 38.99
C ARG A 15 8.40 -19.85 38.11
N ARG A 16 7.62 -20.77 38.70
CA ARG A 16 6.91 -21.81 37.94
C ARG A 16 5.90 -21.20 36.97
N GLN A 17 5.16 -20.19 37.42
CA GLN A 17 4.16 -19.53 36.60
C GLN A 17 4.79 -18.72 35.44
N ALA A 18 5.93 -18.08 35.68
CA ALA A 18 6.71 -17.40 34.64
C ALA A 18 7.26 -18.39 33.59
N ALA A 19 7.76 -19.56 34.02
CA ALA A 19 8.27 -20.58 33.11
C ALA A 19 7.15 -21.15 32.22
N LEU A 20 5.96 -21.41 32.79
CA LEU A 20 4.80 -21.84 32.02
C LEU A 20 4.35 -20.78 31.00
N ALA A 21 4.36 -19.51 31.40
CA ALA A 21 3.99 -18.41 30.50
C ALA A 21 4.97 -18.28 29.33
N LEU A 22 6.27 -18.48 29.58
CA LEU A 22 7.29 -18.47 28.54
C LEU A 22 7.10 -19.64 27.55
N VAL A 23 6.88 -20.85 28.05
CA VAL A 23 6.64 -22.03 27.20
C VAL A 23 5.37 -21.85 26.37
N ALA A 24 4.28 -21.38 27.00
CA ALA A 24 3.04 -21.07 26.30
C ALA A 24 3.26 -20.04 25.20
N PHE A 25 3.97 -18.94 25.51
CA PHE A 25 4.30 -17.91 24.52
C PHE A 25 5.06 -18.49 23.32
N LEU A 26 6.11 -19.29 23.55
CA LEU A 26 6.90 -19.89 22.47
C LEU A 26 6.07 -20.80 21.56
N ILE A 27 5.18 -21.61 22.13
CA ILE A 27 4.28 -22.48 21.36
C ILE A 27 3.30 -21.63 20.54
N LEU A 28 2.67 -20.63 21.18
CA LEU A 28 1.69 -19.77 20.54
C LEU A 28 2.31 -18.91 19.43
N SER A 29 3.55 -18.44 19.58
CA SER A 29 4.25 -17.67 18.54
C SER A 29 4.49 -18.45 17.24
N GLY A 30 4.39 -19.78 17.27
CA GLY A 30 4.46 -20.63 16.07
C GLY A 30 3.12 -20.84 15.35
N LEU A 31 2.02 -20.31 15.89
CA LEU A 31 0.68 -20.49 15.33
C LEU A 31 0.28 -19.33 14.42
N ASP A 32 -0.57 -19.61 13.43
CA ASP A 32 -1.23 -18.56 12.67
C ASP A 32 -2.30 -17.83 13.51
N ALA A 33 -2.78 -16.69 13.02
CA ALA A 33 -3.76 -15.87 13.72
C ALA A 33 -5.07 -16.62 14.02
N LYS A 34 -5.54 -17.50 13.13
CA LYS A 34 -6.80 -18.24 13.32
C LYS A 34 -6.64 -19.26 14.44
N CYS A 35 -5.55 -20.02 14.43
CA CYS A 35 -5.19 -20.95 15.49
C CYS A 35 -5.00 -20.24 16.84
N LEU A 36 -4.30 -19.10 16.86
CA LEU A 36 -4.13 -18.28 18.07
C LEU A 36 -5.48 -17.87 18.68
N MET A 37 -6.40 -17.35 17.87
CA MET A 37 -7.73 -16.99 18.32
C MET A 37 -8.51 -18.18 18.85
N CYS A 38 -8.49 -19.31 18.13
CA CYS A 38 -9.13 -20.54 18.59
C CYS A 38 -8.59 -20.97 19.95
N CYS A 39 -7.26 -21.02 20.12
CA CYS A 39 -6.63 -21.35 21.40
C CYS A 39 -7.04 -20.36 22.51
N ALA A 40 -7.05 -19.05 22.23
CA ALA A 40 -7.49 -18.03 23.18
C ALA A 40 -8.96 -18.21 23.61
N MET A 41 -9.84 -18.68 22.72
CA MET A 41 -11.23 -18.96 23.05
C MET A 41 -11.42 -20.22 23.91
N THR A 42 -10.46 -21.16 23.91
CA THR A 42 -10.59 -22.42 24.68
C THR A 42 -10.24 -22.30 26.16
N CYS A 43 -9.33 -21.39 26.53
CA CYS A 43 -8.78 -21.33 27.88
C CYS A 43 -8.46 -19.88 28.30
N ARG A 44 -8.93 -19.48 29.48
CA ARG A 44 -8.65 -18.15 30.05
C ARG A 44 -7.17 -17.86 30.23
N TYR A 45 -6.37 -18.86 30.60
CA TYR A 45 -4.92 -18.70 30.72
C TYR A 45 -4.27 -18.35 29.38
N ILE A 46 -4.65 -19.06 28.31
CA ILE A 46 -4.12 -18.79 26.96
C ILE A 46 -4.60 -17.43 26.47
N TYR A 47 -5.87 -17.09 26.71
CA TYR A 47 -6.41 -15.77 26.43
C TYR A 47 -5.55 -14.68 27.09
N ASP A 48 -5.26 -14.81 28.39
CA ASP A 48 -4.45 -13.85 29.13
C ASP A 48 -3.02 -13.77 28.57
N VAL A 49 -2.41 -14.89 28.15
CA VAL A 49 -1.08 -14.89 27.51
C VAL A 49 -1.10 -14.16 26.17
N VAL A 50 -2.13 -14.37 25.36
CA VAL A 50 -2.30 -13.68 24.07
C VAL A 50 -2.53 -12.19 24.28
N GLU A 51 -3.48 -11.82 25.13
CA GLU A 51 -3.88 -10.42 25.37
C GLU A 51 -2.75 -9.58 25.97
N ASN A 52 -1.94 -10.17 26.86
CA ASN A 52 -0.81 -9.49 27.48
C ASN A 52 0.49 -9.59 26.65
N SER A 53 0.46 -10.20 25.47
CA SER A 53 1.61 -10.33 24.59
C SER A 53 1.45 -9.47 23.33
N PRO A 54 2.18 -8.34 23.21
CA PRO A 54 2.13 -7.49 22.03
C PRO A 54 2.48 -8.21 20.74
N ASN A 55 3.37 -9.21 20.79
CA ASN A 55 3.73 -10.01 19.62
C ASN A 55 2.57 -10.88 19.14
N LEU A 56 1.89 -11.59 20.06
CA LEU A 56 0.76 -12.45 19.69
C LEU A 56 -0.43 -11.62 19.21
N ARG A 57 -0.70 -10.49 19.88
CA ARG A 57 -1.69 -9.51 19.41
C ARG A 57 -1.35 -8.96 18.04
N LEU A 58 -0.09 -8.67 17.76
CA LEU A 58 0.34 -8.18 16.45
C LEU A 58 0.09 -9.21 15.35
N ILE A 59 0.31 -10.50 15.59
CA ILE A 59 -0.01 -11.58 14.63
C ILE A 59 -1.52 -11.58 14.32
N ILE A 60 -2.37 -11.50 15.35
CA ILE A 60 -3.83 -11.47 15.17
C ILE A 60 -4.25 -10.21 14.42
N GLU A 61 -3.78 -9.05 14.85
CA GLU A 61 -4.18 -7.75 14.31
C GLU A 61 -3.70 -7.55 12.86
N SER A 62 -2.47 -7.97 12.54
CA SER A 62 -1.96 -7.96 11.17
C SER A 62 -2.79 -8.84 10.24
N HIS A 63 -3.20 -10.04 10.71
CA HIS A 63 -4.06 -10.93 9.93
C HIS A 63 -5.44 -10.33 9.65
N PHE A 64 -6.12 -9.77 10.66
CA PHE A 64 -7.45 -9.18 10.48
C PHE A 64 -7.45 -7.94 9.60
N THR A 65 -6.39 -7.14 9.66
CA THR A 65 -6.27 -5.91 8.88
C THR A 65 -5.73 -6.16 7.47
N GLY A 66 -5.18 -7.35 7.19
CA GLY A 66 -4.47 -7.66 5.95
C GLY A 66 -3.13 -6.93 5.81
N PHE A 67 -2.67 -6.25 6.86
CA PHE A 67 -1.38 -5.57 6.86
C PHE A 67 -0.24 -6.56 7.09
N GLU A 68 0.80 -6.46 6.28
CA GLU A 68 2.07 -7.14 6.55
C GLU A 68 3.02 -6.16 7.25
N VAL A 69 3.55 -6.56 8.40
CA VAL A 69 4.60 -5.81 9.08
C VAL A 69 5.89 -6.02 8.27
N SER A 70 6.16 -5.10 7.34
CA SER A 70 7.37 -5.14 6.52
C SER A 70 8.59 -4.74 7.36
N GLY A 71 9.50 -5.68 7.58
CA GLY A 71 10.80 -5.44 8.22
C GLY A 71 11.31 -6.66 8.98
N ASN A 72 12.63 -6.89 8.96
CA ASN A 72 13.26 -7.79 9.90
C ASN A 72 13.00 -7.24 11.31
N THR A 73 12.11 -7.88 12.07
CA THR A 73 11.90 -7.62 13.50
C THR A 73 13.18 -7.77 14.34
N SER A 74 14.26 -8.26 13.71
CA SER A 74 15.62 -8.34 14.21
C SER A 74 16.27 -6.96 14.43
N SER A 75 15.83 -5.89 13.75
CA SER A 75 16.30 -4.53 14.06
C SER A 75 15.47 -3.96 15.21
N THR A 76 16.15 -3.75 16.33
CA THR A 76 15.74 -3.34 17.68
C THR A 76 14.80 -2.13 17.86
N GLN A 77 14.14 -1.59 16.82
CA GLN A 77 13.47 -0.28 16.91
C GLN A 77 11.97 -0.21 16.61
N SER A 78 11.32 -1.20 15.99
CA SER A 78 9.84 -1.21 15.93
C SER A 78 9.26 -2.13 17.01
N PHE A 79 9.04 -1.60 18.21
CA PHE A 79 8.31 -2.31 19.26
C PHE A 79 6.92 -2.70 18.75
N PRO A 80 6.48 -3.97 18.88
CA PRO A 80 5.13 -4.42 18.51
C PRO A 80 4.03 -3.53 19.10
N ASP A 81 4.25 -3.00 20.32
CA ASP A 81 3.36 -2.03 20.96
C ASP A 81 3.14 -0.76 20.15
N ASN A 82 4.18 -0.23 19.49
CA ASN A 82 4.05 0.98 18.66
C ASN A 82 3.20 0.70 17.41
N ILE A 83 3.36 -0.48 16.82
CA ILE A 83 2.59 -0.90 15.65
C ILE A 83 1.12 -1.10 16.05
N LEU A 84 0.87 -1.81 17.15
CA LEU A 84 -0.47 -2.00 17.70
C LEU A 84 -1.14 -0.66 18.02
N ARG A 85 -0.44 0.27 18.69
CA ARG A 85 -0.95 1.63 18.93
C ARG A 85 -1.28 2.36 17.64
N THR A 86 -0.50 2.15 16.59
CA THR A 86 -0.76 2.73 15.27
C THR A 86 -2.03 2.16 14.66
N PHE A 87 -2.22 0.83 14.71
CA PHE A 87 -3.45 0.18 14.27
C PHE A 87 -4.67 0.66 15.05
N GLU A 88 -4.59 0.73 16.38
CA GLU A 88 -5.67 1.23 17.23
C GLU A 88 -6.00 2.71 16.94
N ARG A 89 -4.98 3.54 16.70
CA ARG A 89 -5.16 4.94 16.31
C ARG A 89 -5.85 5.04 14.96
N CYS A 90 -5.40 4.27 13.97
CA CYS A 90 -6.00 4.23 12.64
C CYS A 90 -7.46 3.77 12.73
N ARG A 91 -7.74 2.67 13.44
CA ARG A 91 -9.10 2.14 13.64
C ARG A 91 -10.02 3.19 14.24
N ARG A 92 -9.59 3.85 15.33
CA ARG A 92 -10.37 4.93 15.97
C ARG A 92 -10.62 6.10 15.03
N ALA A 93 -9.60 6.52 14.28
CA ALA A 93 -9.72 7.61 13.31
C ALA A 93 -10.73 7.27 12.20
N TRP A 94 -10.76 6.02 11.74
CA TRP A 94 -11.72 5.55 10.74
C TRP A 94 -13.14 5.40 11.27
N THR A 95 -13.34 4.92 12.51
CA THR A 95 -14.67 4.76 13.11
C THR A 95 -15.31 6.07 13.55
N SER A 96 -14.50 7.09 13.84
CA SER A 96 -14.98 8.38 14.31
C SER A 96 -14.10 9.49 13.73
N PRO A 97 -14.27 9.80 12.43
CA PRO A 97 -13.46 10.80 11.76
C PRO A 97 -13.68 12.16 12.42
N ARG A 98 -12.64 12.66 13.09
CA ARG A 98 -12.58 14.02 13.62
C ARG A 98 -11.62 14.83 12.78
N TRP A 99 -12.17 15.79 12.06
CA TRP A 99 -11.40 16.72 11.25
C TRP A 99 -10.91 17.87 12.14
N ASP A 100 -9.89 17.60 12.97
CA ASP A 100 -9.41 18.58 13.96
C ASP A 100 -8.45 19.62 13.36
N LYS A 101 -7.90 19.34 12.17
CA LYS A 101 -6.87 20.17 11.53
C LYS A 101 -7.14 20.29 10.03
N SER A 102 -7.13 21.52 9.54
CA SER A 102 -7.09 21.83 8.11
C SER A 102 -5.70 22.31 7.74
N LEU A 103 -5.22 21.88 6.57
CA LEU A 103 -3.96 22.32 5.99
C LEU A 103 -4.27 22.88 4.61
N SER A 104 -4.03 24.18 4.44
CA SER A 104 -4.09 24.83 3.14
C SER A 104 -2.72 24.75 2.48
N LEU A 105 -2.66 24.13 1.31
CA LEU A 105 -1.45 24.07 0.49
C LEU A 105 -1.56 25.13 -0.60
N HIS A 106 -0.53 25.98 -0.73
CA HIS A 106 -0.42 26.86 -1.87
C HIS A 106 0.17 26.07 -3.04
N LEU A 107 -0.60 25.95 -4.11
CA LEU A 107 -0.19 25.23 -5.32
C LEU A 107 0.30 26.27 -6.33
N GLU A 108 1.58 26.20 -6.69
CA GLU A 108 2.23 27.21 -7.54
C GLU A 108 1.69 27.22 -8.97
N ASN A 109 1.19 26.08 -9.46
CA ASN A 109 0.66 25.96 -10.81
C ASN A 109 -0.77 25.43 -10.81
N LEU A 110 -1.74 26.29 -11.10
CA LEU A 110 -3.16 25.94 -11.14
C LEU A 110 -3.57 25.13 -12.39
N ASN A 111 -2.69 25.05 -13.40
CA ASN A 111 -2.94 24.25 -14.61
C ASN A 111 -2.56 22.77 -14.43
N MET A 112 -2.03 22.41 -13.25
CA MET A 112 -1.72 21.02 -12.92
C MET A 112 -2.95 20.31 -12.35
N ILE A 113 -3.10 19.03 -12.73
CA ILE A 113 -4.02 18.12 -12.07
C ILE A 113 -3.31 17.56 -10.83
N TYR A 114 -3.90 17.78 -9.65
CA TYR A 114 -3.35 17.33 -8.38
C TYR A 114 -4.06 16.10 -7.85
N PHE A 115 -3.28 15.17 -7.30
CA PHE A 115 -3.77 13.95 -6.65
C PHE A 115 -3.05 13.75 -5.32
N TYR A 116 -3.81 13.47 -4.26
CA TYR A 116 -3.25 13.12 -2.96
C TYR A 116 -3.43 11.63 -2.70
N ARG A 117 -2.34 10.89 -2.51
CA ARG A 117 -2.36 9.44 -2.28
C ARG A 117 -1.31 9.02 -1.27
N SER A 118 -1.71 8.25 -0.27
CA SER A 118 -0.80 7.64 0.71
C SER A 118 0.18 8.65 1.33
N GLY A 119 -0.26 9.87 1.63
CA GLY A 119 0.62 10.91 2.15
C GLY A 119 1.54 11.54 1.10
N THR A 120 1.20 11.50 -0.19
CA THR A 120 1.98 12.13 -1.26
C THR A 120 1.05 12.94 -2.14
N LEU A 121 1.38 14.23 -2.30
CA LEU A 121 0.71 15.10 -3.26
C LEU A 121 1.50 15.05 -4.57
N CYS A 122 0.85 14.58 -5.63
CA CYS A 122 1.38 14.61 -6.98
C CYS A 122 0.64 15.70 -7.75
N GLY A 123 1.35 16.46 -8.57
CA GLY A 123 0.75 17.33 -9.58
C GLY A 123 1.26 16.91 -10.96
N GLN A 124 0.42 17.08 -11.99
CA GLN A 124 0.80 16.81 -13.37
C GLN A 124 0.30 17.91 -14.31
N GLU A 125 1.15 18.44 -15.18
CA GLU A 125 0.80 19.38 -16.25
C GLU A 125 1.33 18.84 -17.58
N GLY A 126 0.43 18.40 -18.46
CA GLY A 126 0.80 17.76 -19.73
C GLY A 126 1.85 16.67 -19.51
N ASN A 127 3.03 16.91 -20.07
CA ASN A 127 4.17 16.00 -20.03
C ASN A 127 4.95 16.07 -18.70
N TYR A 128 4.75 17.11 -17.89
CA TYR A 128 5.49 17.38 -16.66
C TYR A 128 4.82 16.76 -15.43
N THR A 129 5.59 16.10 -14.57
CA THR A 129 5.11 15.51 -13.31
C THR A 129 5.90 16.04 -12.12
N GLU A 130 5.21 16.68 -11.20
CA GLU A 130 5.76 17.13 -9.93
C GLU A 130 5.28 16.22 -8.79
N ILE A 131 6.19 15.75 -7.97
CA ILE A 131 5.87 14.87 -6.84
C ILE A 131 6.36 15.53 -5.57
N THR A 132 5.42 15.84 -4.69
CA THR A 132 5.71 16.40 -3.39
C THR A 132 5.28 15.38 -2.32
N PRO A 133 6.21 14.56 -1.81
CA PRO A 133 5.96 13.71 -0.64
C PRO A 133 5.51 14.56 0.53
N LEU A 134 4.30 14.29 1.02
CA LEU A 134 3.72 14.92 2.22
C LEU A 134 3.77 13.90 3.35
N ARG A 135 4.97 13.52 3.82
CA ARG A 135 5.11 12.51 4.87
C ARG A 135 4.19 12.82 6.06
N ALA A 136 3.17 11.96 6.23
CA ALA A 136 2.14 12.08 7.26
C ALA A 136 2.55 11.44 8.59
N ASP A 137 3.77 10.90 8.67
CA ASP A 137 4.32 10.17 9.83
C ASP A 137 4.50 11.03 11.07
N SER A 138 4.22 12.33 10.95
CA SER A 138 3.92 13.20 12.06
C SER A 138 2.64 13.95 11.69
N PRO A 139 1.66 14.12 12.60
CA PRO A 139 0.51 14.96 12.33
C PRO A 139 1.02 16.36 12.03
N PHE A 140 1.18 16.67 10.76
CA PHE A 140 1.51 17.99 10.21
C PHE A 140 2.91 18.56 10.53
N SER A 141 3.85 17.89 11.22
CA SER A 141 5.07 18.61 11.67
C SER A 141 6.05 18.98 10.55
N ASN A 142 6.18 18.20 9.48
CA ASN A 142 7.14 18.56 8.42
C ASN A 142 6.60 19.64 7.47
N ILE A 143 5.27 19.73 7.33
CA ILE A 143 4.63 20.77 6.50
C ILE A 143 4.52 22.08 7.28
N ALA A 144 4.20 22.03 8.58
CA ALA A 144 4.17 23.21 9.45
C ALA A 144 5.57 23.82 9.70
N THR A 145 6.65 23.05 9.50
CA THR A 145 8.03 23.53 9.62
C THR A 145 8.68 23.92 8.29
N GLY A 146 7.94 23.85 7.17
CA GLY A 146 8.45 24.22 5.84
C GLY A 146 9.50 23.26 5.27
N LYS A 147 9.70 22.07 5.87
CA LYS A 147 10.65 21.05 5.39
C LYS A 147 9.98 20.06 4.44
N THR A 148 9.21 20.58 3.47
CA THR A 148 8.66 19.75 2.40
C THR A 148 9.76 19.52 1.36
N ILE A 149 10.13 18.27 1.10
CA ILE A 149 11.06 17.94 0.02
C ILE A 149 10.23 17.93 -1.28
N LYS A 150 10.15 19.06 -1.98
CA LYS A 150 9.60 19.10 -3.34
C LYS A 150 10.55 18.34 -4.27
N ARG A 151 10.04 17.34 -4.99
CA ARG A 151 10.78 16.60 -6.01
C ARG A 151 10.12 16.80 -7.36
N THR A 152 10.86 17.38 -8.28
CA THR A 152 10.40 17.62 -9.63
C THR A 152 11.07 16.62 -10.55
N PHE A 153 10.27 15.86 -11.29
CA PHE A 153 10.77 14.95 -12.31
C PHE A 153 10.35 15.48 -13.68
N GLN A 154 11.31 15.99 -14.45
CA GLN A 154 11.05 16.42 -15.82
C GLN A 154 11.13 15.22 -16.75
N ARG A 155 10.00 14.84 -17.32
CA ARG A 155 9.88 13.78 -18.32
C ARG A 155 9.00 14.27 -19.46
N GLN A 156 9.09 13.62 -20.61
CA GLN A 156 8.12 13.81 -21.69
C GLN A 156 7.15 12.63 -21.64
N PHE A 157 5.94 12.86 -21.14
CA PHE A 157 4.85 11.87 -21.17
C PHE A 157 3.77 12.32 -22.13
N THR A 158 3.29 11.41 -22.95
CA THR A 158 2.36 11.72 -24.05
C THR A 158 0.89 11.54 -23.68
N PHE A 159 0.60 11.06 -22.48
CA PHE A 159 -0.78 10.96 -22.02
C PHE A 159 -1.32 12.33 -21.59
N ARG A 160 -2.42 12.72 -22.22
CA ARG A 160 -3.16 13.96 -21.94
C ARG A 160 -3.77 13.99 -20.54
N GLU A 161 -3.97 12.82 -19.93
CA GLU A 161 -4.57 12.66 -18.61
C GLU A 161 -3.64 11.87 -17.69
N GLY A 162 -3.00 12.54 -16.74
CA GLY A 162 -3.12 12.24 -15.31
C GLY A 162 -2.74 10.87 -14.73
N HIS A 163 -2.33 9.86 -15.50
CA HIS A 163 -2.33 8.46 -15.03
C HIS A 163 -1.05 8.04 -14.31
N ASN A 164 -0.52 8.94 -13.49
CA ASN A 164 0.56 8.61 -12.58
C ASN A 164 0.00 8.02 -11.28
N TRP A 165 0.68 7.00 -10.77
CA TRP A 165 0.35 6.39 -9.49
C TRP A 165 1.59 6.25 -8.63
N VAL A 166 1.41 6.42 -7.32
CA VAL A 166 2.50 6.35 -6.35
C VAL A 166 2.12 5.41 -5.23
N ASP A 167 3.07 4.59 -4.81
CA ASP A 167 3.03 3.83 -3.57
C ASP A 167 4.31 4.10 -2.78
N PRO A 168 4.30 5.11 -1.89
CA PRO A 168 5.47 5.48 -1.10
C PRO A 168 5.96 4.36 -0.17
N SER A 169 5.09 3.42 0.21
CA SER A 169 5.47 2.31 1.11
C SER A 169 6.46 1.35 0.46
N GLN A 170 6.45 1.28 -0.86
CA GLN A 170 7.33 0.43 -1.65
C GLN A 170 8.37 1.22 -2.44
N ASP A 171 8.44 2.54 -2.23
CA ASP A 171 9.21 3.47 -3.07
C ASP A 171 8.85 3.36 -4.56
N LEU A 172 7.57 3.14 -4.89
CA LEU A 172 7.13 2.86 -6.25
C LEU A 172 6.41 4.06 -6.90
N LEU A 173 6.86 4.41 -8.10
CA LEU A 173 6.26 5.36 -9.02
C LEU A 173 5.87 4.60 -10.30
N VAL A 174 4.60 4.67 -10.67
CA VAL A 174 4.05 4.08 -11.88
C VAL A 174 3.66 5.19 -12.84
N LEU A 175 4.23 5.14 -14.05
CA LEU A 175 4.02 6.15 -15.08
C LEU A 175 3.46 5.47 -16.33
N VAL A 176 2.33 5.94 -16.83
CA VAL A 176 1.73 5.41 -18.07
C VAL A 176 2.11 6.32 -19.23
N SER A 177 2.73 5.76 -20.26
CA SER A 177 3.13 6.47 -21.47
C SER A 177 2.55 5.83 -22.72
N ASP A 178 2.07 6.67 -23.63
CA ASP A 178 1.63 6.26 -24.97
C ASP A 178 2.84 6.24 -25.92
N ASN A 179 2.81 5.39 -26.93
CA ASN A 179 3.91 5.22 -27.87
C ASN A 179 4.00 6.31 -28.96
N GLU A 180 3.30 7.44 -28.79
CA GLU A 180 3.16 8.54 -29.76
C GLU A 180 2.55 8.14 -31.11
N VAL A 181 2.11 6.90 -31.26
CA VAL A 181 1.47 6.44 -32.49
C VAL A 181 0.09 7.10 -32.56
N PRO A 182 -0.26 7.74 -33.70
CA PRO A 182 -1.58 8.31 -33.89
C PRO A 182 -2.69 7.29 -33.59
N VAL A 183 -3.83 7.79 -33.15
CA VAL A 183 -5.02 6.97 -32.96
C VAL A 183 -5.30 6.21 -34.26
N SER A 184 -5.47 4.90 -34.16
CA SER A 184 -5.66 4.02 -35.32
C SER A 184 -6.86 3.11 -35.13
N PHE A 185 -7.54 2.84 -36.23
CA PHE A 185 -8.68 1.93 -36.32
C PHE A 185 -8.26 0.52 -36.74
N ASN A 186 -7.01 0.37 -37.20
CA ASN A 186 -6.52 -0.86 -37.83
C ASN A 186 -5.24 -1.38 -37.18
N GLU A 187 -4.54 -0.56 -36.41
CA GLU A 187 -3.28 -0.92 -35.78
C GLU A 187 -3.42 -1.10 -34.28
N THR A 188 -2.69 -2.07 -33.76
CA THR A 188 -2.59 -2.30 -32.32
C THR A 188 -1.76 -1.19 -31.67
N ARG A 189 -2.29 -0.56 -30.64
CA ARG A 189 -1.55 0.40 -29.81
C ARG A 189 -0.86 -0.32 -28.66
N ILE A 190 0.37 0.10 -28.33
CA ILE A 190 1.14 -0.46 -27.22
C ILE A 190 1.43 0.65 -26.23
N ILE A 191 0.86 0.53 -25.04
CA ILE A 191 1.07 1.45 -23.94
C ILE A 191 2.15 0.87 -23.02
N ARG A 192 3.08 1.73 -22.61
CA ARG A 192 4.17 1.35 -21.71
C ARG A 192 3.90 1.91 -20.32
N ILE A 193 3.96 1.03 -19.34
CA ILE A 193 3.75 1.34 -17.93
C ILE A 193 5.11 1.24 -17.23
N HIS A 194 5.77 2.36 -16.99
CA HIS A 194 7.10 2.40 -16.40
C HIS A 194 7.01 2.22 -14.89
N LEU A 195 7.91 1.39 -14.35
CA LEU A 195 8.01 1.09 -12.92
C LEU A 195 9.31 1.68 -12.40
N ARG A 196 9.20 2.72 -11.59
CA ARG A 196 10.34 3.56 -11.18
C ARG A 196 10.37 3.75 -9.69
N THR A 197 11.54 4.08 -9.16
CA THR A 197 11.65 4.47 -7.75
C THR A 197 11.01 5.83 -7.56
N LEU A 198 10.08 5.97 -6.61
CA LEU A 198 9.53 7.27 -6.24
C LEU A 198 10.62 8.22 -5.72
N SER A 199 11.66 7.66 -5.11
CA SER A 199 12.69 8.44 -4.46
C SER A 199 13.68 9.11 -5.42
N THR A 200 14.18 8.36 -6.40
CA THR A 200 15.24 8.82 -7.31
C THR A 200 14.81 8.89 -8.78
N ASP A 201 13.60 8.45 -9.13
CA ASP A 201 13.17 8.29 -10.53
C ASP A 201 14.13 7.40 -11.35
N ASP A 202 14.73 6.39 -10.71
CA ASP A 202 15.49 5.32 -11.37
C ASP A 202 14.57 4.12 -11.69
N LEU A 203 15.10 3.12 -12.39
CA LEU A 203 14.38 1.85 -12.57
C LEU A 203 14.11 1.20 -11.21
N HIS A 204 12.89 0.73 -11.00
CA HIS A 204 12.54 0.14 -9.71
C HIS A 204 13.28 -1.20 -9.51
N PRO A 205 14.10 -1.37 -8.44
CA PRO A 205 14.98 -2.54 -8.30
C PRO A 205 14.23 -3.87 -8.11
N ARG A 206 12.98 -3.82 -7.65
CA ARG A 206 12.11 -5.00 -7.51
C ARG A 206 11.36 -5.38 -8.80
N ALA A 207 11.39 -4.54 -9.84
CA ALA A 207 10.73 -4.84 -11.10
C ALA A 207 11.68 -5.63 -12.00
N MET A 208 11.25 -6.80 -12.46
CA MET A 208 12.01 -7.62 -13.40
C MET A 208 12.20 -6.92 -14.75
N GLN A 209 11.22 -6.12 -15.18
CA GLN A 209 11.28 -5.33 -16.40
C GLN A 209 11.13 -3.84 -16.10
N PRO A 210 11.77 -2.95 -16.90
CA PRO A 210 11.68 -1.51 -16.70
C PRO A 210 10.26 -0.95 -16.97
N PHE A 211 9.47 -1.66 -17.76
CA PHE A 211 8.08 -1.32 -18.04
C PHE A 211 7.24 -2.55 -18.37
N LEU A 212 5.95 -2.47 -18.06
CA LEU A 212 4.95 -3.43 -18.51
C LEU A 212 4.34 -2.97 -19.84
N ARG A 213 3.91 -3.92 -20.67
CA ARG A 213 3.28 -3.64 -21.96
C ARG A 213 1.80 -3.92 -21.88
N LEU A 214 1.01 -2.87 -22.12
CA LEU A 214 -0.43 -2.99 -22.31
C LEU A 214 -0.74 -2.92 -23.81
N ILE A 215 -1.21 -4.03 -24.36
CA ILE A 215 -1.56 -4.16 -25.78
C ILE A 215 -3.02 -3.78 -25.94
N VAL A 216 -3.32 -2.71 -26.66
CA VAL A 216 -4.68 -2.24 -26.95
C VAL A 216 -4.99 -2.57 -28.42
N PRO A 217 -5.74 -3.64 -28.70
CA PRO A 217 -6.11 -3.96 -30.07
C PRO A 217 -7.02 -2.86 -30.65
N PRO A 218 -7.02 -2.68 -31.99
CA PRO A 218 -7.99 -1.80 -32.63
C PRO A 218 -9.42 -2.29 -32.39
N ASN A 219 -10.36 -1.34 -32.29
CA ASN A 219 -11.79 -1.62 -32.28
C ASN A 219 -12.51 -0.72 -33.31
N GLU A 220 -13.82 -0.92 -33.48
CA GLU A 220 -14.64 -0.16 -34.47
C GLU A 220 -14.56 1.37 -34.32
N GLU A 221 -14.26 1.87 -33.12
CA GLU A 221 -14.22 3.28 -32.79
C GLU A 221 -12.81 3.86 -32.75
N SER A 222 -11.84 3.12 -32.21
CA SER A 222 -10.39 3.36 -32.30
C SER A 222 -9.62 2.49 -31.31
N ASN A 223 -8.29 2.62 -31.27
CA ASN A 223 -7.43 2.12 -30.19
C ASN A 223 -7.10 3.20 -29.12
N GLU A 224 -7.79 4.34 -29.11
CA GLU A 224 -7.54 5.42 -28.15
C GLU A 224 -7.98 5.01 -26.73
N ILE A 225 -7.25 5.47 -25.71
CA ILE A 225 -7.69 5.36 -24.32
C ILE A 225 -8.29 6.70 -23.90
N HIS A 226 -9.57 6.68 -23.55
CA HIS A 226 -10.30 7.87 -23.09
C HIS A 226 -10.29 8.04 -21.57
N GLY A 227 -9.67 7.12 -20.85
CA GLY A 227 -9.55 7.16 -19.41
C GLY A 227 -8.92 5.88 -18.86
N ALA A 228 -8.00 6.04 -17.92
CA ALA A 228 -7.43 4.92 -17.16
C ALA A 228 -7.43 5.20 -15.66
N ARG A 229 -7.58 4.14 -14.89
CA ARG A 229 -7.39 4.12 -13.43
C ARG A 229 -6.38 3.05 -13.12
N VAL A 230 -5.28 3.47 -12.51
CA VAL A 230 -4.23 2.57 -12.00
C VAL A 230 -4.52 2.30 -10.52
N GLN A 231 -4.24 1.10 -10.03
CA GLN A 231 -4.25 0.78 -8.61
C GLN A 231 -3.08 -0.15 -8.29
N ILE A 232 -2.49 0.05 -7.11
CA ILE A 232 -1.35 -0.73 -6.62
C ILE A 232 -1.76 -1.36 -5.30
N ALA A 233 -1.56 -2.67 -5.18
CA ALA A 233 -1.74 -3.42 -3.93
C ALA A 233 -0.61 -4.44 -3.82
N ARG A 234 0.38 -4.18 -2.96
CA ARG A 234 1.59 -5.02 -2.82
C ARG A 234 2.30 -5.18 -4.18
N ASN A 235 2.55 -6.41 -4.61
CA ASN A 235 3.11 -6.77 -5.91
C ASN A 235 2.09 -6.71 -7.06
N VAL A 236 0.81 -6.44 -6.79
CA VAL A 236 -0.24 -6.40 -7.80
C VAL A 236 -0.41 -4.97 -8.32
N LEU A 237 -0.32 -4.83 -9.65
CA LEU A 237 -0.67 -3.61 -10.37
C LEU A 237 -1.90 -3.88 -11.23
N MET A 238 -2.94 -3.08 -11.05
CA MET A 238 -4.15 -3.12 -11.87
C MET A 238 -4.27 -1.85 -12.70
N ILE A 239 -4.65 -1.99 -13.96
CA ILE A 239 -5.11 -0.89 -14.81
C ILE A 239 -6.50 -1.21 -15.32
N HIS A 240 -7.42 -0.29 -15.06
CA HIS A 240 -8.78 -0.29 -15.58
C HIS A 240 -8.91 0.86 -16.58
N PHE A 241 -9.28 0.59 -17.83
CA PHE A 241 -9.38 1.63 -18.85
C PHE A 241 -10.53 1.40 -19.84
N ASN A 242 -10.94 2.47 -20.52
CA ASN A 242 -11.95 2.46 -21.58
C ASN A 242 -11.35 2.90 -22.92
N THR A 243 -11.82 2.24 -24.00
CA THR A 243 -11.43 2.53 -25.39
C THR A 243 -12.55 3.15 -26.23
N VAL A 244 -13.59 3.65 -25.55
CA VAL A 244 -14.78 4.27 -26.14
C VAL A 244 -14.96 5.66 -25.54
N PRO A 245 -15.18 6.70 -26.36
CA PRO A 245 -15.45 8.04 -25.86
C PRO A 245 -16.73 8.07 -25.01
N GLN A 246 -16.69 8.80 -23.90
CA GLN A 246 -17.91 9.15 -23.15
C GLN A 246 -18.79 10.11 -23.98
N PRO A 247 -20.13 10.16 -23.78
CA PRO A 247 -20.92 9.57 -22.69
C PRO A 247 -21.70 8.26 -23.01
N TRP A 248 -21.56 7.67 -24.19
CA TRP A 248 -22.64 6.83 -24.73
C TRP A 248 -22.60 5.32 -24.41
N ASN A 249 -21.54 4.75 -23.82
CA ASN A 249 -21.49 3.31 -23.52
C ASN A 249 -20.46 2.93 -22.43
N PHE A 250 -20.77 3.14 -21.15
CA PHE A 250 -19.93 2.65 -20.05
C PHE A 250 -19.84 1.11 -20.00
N ASP A 251 -20.92 0.42 -20.37
CA ASP A 251 -21.06 -1.02 -20.11
C ASP A 251 -20.35 -1.93 -21.12
N LYS A 252 -19.87 -1.42 -22.27
CA LYS A 252 -19.48 -2.30 -23.38
C LYS A 252 -17.99 -2.48 -23.64
N LYS A 253 -17.09 -1.62 -23.16
CA LYS A 253 -15.64 -1.74 -23.48
C LYS A 253 -14.72 -1.30 -22.33
N MET A 254 -15.07 -1.67 -21.10
CA MET A 254 -14.13 -1.59 -19.98
C MET A 254 -13.20 -2.80 -20.02
N ARG A 255 -11.89 -2.55 -19.87
CA ARG A 255 -10.88 -3.60 -19.75
C ARG A 255 -10.12 -3.44 -18.46
N VAL A 256 -9.98 -4.55 -17.75
CA VAL A 256 -9.16 -4.67 -16.54
C VAL A 256 -7.98 -5.55 -16.88
N VAL A 257 -6.79 -5.05 -16.60
CA VAL A 257 -5.55 -5.81 -16.74
C VAL A 257 -4.80 -5.75 -15.44
N ILE A 258 -4.37 -6.92 -14.96
CA ILE A 258 -3.70 -7.10 -13.67
C ILE A 258 -2.39 -7.81 -13.91
N TRP A 259 -1.32 -7.26 -13.33
CA TRP A 259 0.01 -7.86 -13.33
C TRP A 259 0.50 -8.09 -11.91
N ASP A 260 1.35 -9.09 -11.75
CA ASP A 260 2.42 -8.99 -10.76
C ASP A 260 3.51 -8.08 -11.37
N TRP A 261 3.64 -6.85 -10.86
CA TRP A 261 4.60 -5.90 -11.42
C TRP A 261 6.05 -6.23 -11.08
N THR A 262 6.29 -7.08 -10.06
CA THR A 262 7.64 -7.49 -9.70
C THR A 262 8.17 -8.55 -10.66
N THR A 263 7.35 -9.52 -11.05
CA THR A 263 7.73 -10.58 -12.00
C THR A 263 7.42 -10.22 -13.45
N SER A 264 6.57 -9.20 -13.66
CA SER A 264 5.99 -8.84 -14.96
C SER A 264 4.99 -9.87 -15.51
N ASP A 265 4.54 -10.80 -14.67
CA ASP A 265 3.55 -11.80 -15.07
C ASP A 265 2.17 -11.17 -15.20
N LEU A 266 1.50 -11.45 -16.31
CA LEU A 266 0.12 -11.07 -16.53
C LEU A 266 -0.78 -12.05 -15.74
N VAL A 267 -1.45 -11.53 -14.72
CA VAL A 267 -2.34 -12.31 -13.83
C VAL A 267 -3.74 -12.41 -14.43
N LEU A 268 -4.26 -11.29 -14.94
CA LEU A 268 -5.59 -11.21 -15.53
C LEU A 268 -5.59 -10.22 -16.69
N ASP A 269 -6.31 -10.57 -17.75
CA ASP A 269 -6.73 -9.65 -18.77
C ASP A 269 -8.19 -9.93 -19.14
N SER A 270 -9.08 -9.02 -18.77
CA SER A 270 -10.52 -9.22 -18.95
C SER A 270 -10.94 -9.36 -20.41
N ALA A 271 -10.12 -8.91 -21.37
CA ALA A 271 -10.40 -9.10 -22.80
C ALA A 271 -10.05 -10.51 -23.30
N SER A 272 -9.18 -11.23 -22.60
CA SER A 272 -8.75 -12.60 -22.97
C SER A 272 -9.66 -13.67 -22.37
N SER A 273 -10.37 -13.35 -21.29
CA SER A 273 -11.37 -14.23 -20.66
C SER A 273 -12.67 -14.23 -21.46
N THR A 274 -12.70 -14.98 -22.55
CA THR A 274 -13.97 -15.53 -23.07
C THR A 274 -14.39 -16.64 -22.10
N ILE A 275 -15.38 -16.35 -21.26
CA ILE A 275 -16.13 -17.37 -20.52
C ILE A 275 -17.31 -17.79 -21.38
#